data_AF-A0A2A2QHR4-F1
#
_entry.id   AF-A0A2A2QHR4-F1
#
_cell.length_a   1.000
_cell.length_b   1.000
_cell.length_c   1.000
_cell.angle_alpha   90.00
_cell.angle_beta   90.00
_cell.angle_gamma   90.00
#
_symmetry.space_group_name_H-M   'P 1'
#
loop_
_entity.id
_entity.type
_entity.pdbx_description
1 polymer ?
#
loop_
_entity_poly.entity_id
_entity_poly.type
_entity_poly.pdbx_seq_one_letter_code
_entity_poly.pdbx_strand_id
1 'polypeptide(L)'
;MSFPRYPKYKDSGVEWLGEVPEHWDLTQGRRLFSQEREPARSTDTQLSATQKYGVVPQSLFMEMEDQKVTLALSGLDNFKHVEADDFVISLRSFQGGIERSKYRGCVSPAYTVLRPVDSINLAFGAIC
;
A
#
# COMPACT_ATOMS: atom_id res chain seq x y z
N MET A 1 15.58 1.84 21.11
CA MET A 1 16.56 1.28 20.16
C MET A 1 17.01 2.41 19.25
N SER A 2 18.32 2.67 19.13
CA SER A 2 18.87 3.71 18.26
C SER A 2 19.49 3.03 17.04
N PHE A 3 19.08 3.44 15.84
CA PHE A 3 19.68 2.95 14.60
C PHE A 3 21.00 3.70 14.34
N PRO A 4 22.04 3.03 13.78
CA PRO A 4 23.28 3.70 13.45
C PRO A 4 23.05 4.78 12.39
N ARG A 5 23.74 5.93 12.51
CA ARG A 5 23.72 6.97 11.48
C ARG A 5 24.49 6.50 10.24
N TYR A 6 24.10 6.99 9.08
CA TYR A 6 24.83 6.74 7.84
C TYR A 6 26.18 7.47 7.85
N PRO A 7 27.20 6.96 7.14
CA PRO A 7 28.52 7.58 7.11
C PRO A 7 28.54 8.98 6.50
N LYS A 8 27.65 9.27 5.54
CA LYS A 8 27.60 10.52 4.78
C LYS A 8 26.18 10.90 4.37
N TYR A 9 25.94 12.20 4.24
CA TYR A 9 24.66 12.82 3.89
C TYR A 9 24.86 13.88 2.81
N LYS A 10 23.80 14.18 2.07
CA LYS A 10 23.71 15.25 1.07
C LYS A 10 22.42 16.05 1.27
N ASP A 11 22.43 17.30 0.85
CA ASP A 11 21.20 18.11 0.80
C ASP A 11 20.20 17.47 -0.20
N SER A 12 18.94 17.34 0.22
CA SER A 12 17.91 16.74 -0.63
C SER A 12 17.38 17.69 -1.71
N GLY A 13 17.62 19.00 -1.60
CA GLY A 13 16.98 20.04 -2.41
C GLY A 13 15.50 20.28 -2.06
N VAL A 14 14.98 19.66 -0.99
CA VAL A 14 13.58 19.76 -0.55
C VAL A 14 13.54 20.39 0.85
N GLU A 15 12.98 21.59 0.95
CA GLU A 15 13.00 22.44 2.15
C GLU A 15 12.56 21.71 3.43
N TRP A 16 11.50 20.91 3.36
CA TRP A 16 10.94 20.22 4.52
C TRP A 16 11.68 18.92 4.88
N LEU A 17 12.53 18.38 3.98
CA LEU A 17 13.19 17.09 4.15
C LEU A 17 14.62 17.22 4.67
N GLY A 18 15.34 18.29 4.30
CA GLY A 18 16.71 18.56 4.76
C GLY A 18 17.74 17.61 4.16
N GLU A 19 18.61 17.03 4.99
CA GLU A 19 19.69 16.13 4.55
C GLU A 19 19.25 14.67 4.48
N VAL A 20 19.64 13.98 3.40
CA VAL A 20 19.39 12.55 3.16
C VAL A 20 20.71 11.80 2.99
N PRO A 21 20.76 10.47 3.19
CA PRO A 21 21.98 9.70 2.98
C PRO A 21 22.54 9.89 1.57
N GLU A 22 23.86 10.04 1.45
CA GLU A 22 24.49 10.44 0.18
C GLU A 22 24.20 9.46 -0.98
N HIS A 23 24.08 8.16 -0.64
CA HIS A 23 23.81 7.07 -1.57
C HIS A 23 22.33 6.91 -1.99
N TRP A 24 21.41 7.73 -1.47
CA TRP A 24 20.00 7.68 -1.90
C TRP A 24 19.81 8.37 -3.24
N ASP A 25 19.14 7.70 -4.17
CA ASP A 25 18.78 8.28 -5.46
C ASP A 25 17.35 8.83 -5.46
N LEU A 26 17.13 9.86 -6.28
CA LEU A 26 15.80 10.42 -6.52
C LEU A 26 15.19 9.75 -7.75
N THR A 27 13.96 9.25 -7.60
CA THR A 27 13.21 8.64 -8.68
C THR A 27 11.74 9.01 -8.60
N GLN A 28 11.04 8.90 -9.73
CA GLN A 28 9.62 9.19 -9.80
C GLN A 28 8.82 7.99 -9.30
N GLY A 29 7.86 8.20 -8.38
CA GLY A 29 7.00 7.13 -7.88
C GLY A 29 6.27 6.34 -8.99
N ARG A 30 5.91 6.97 -10.11
CA ARG A 30 5.32 6.29 -11.28
C ARG A 30 6.26 5.28 -11.96
N ARG A 31 7.57 5.39 -11.77
CA ARG A 31 8.56 4.40 -12.24
C ARG A 31 8.68 3.22 -11.29
N LEU A 32 8.28 3.43 -10.04
CA LEU A 32 8.36 2.45 -8.97
C LEU A 32 7.07 1.60 -8.86
N PHE A 33 5.94 2.18 -9.23
CA PHE A 33 4.65 1.51 -9.11
C PHE A 33 3.88 1.55 -10.41
N SER A 34 3.28 0.41 -10.75
CA SER A 34 2.28 0.33 -11.80
C SER A 34 0.89 0.31 -11.18
N GLN A 35 -0.07 1.00 -11.79
CA GLN A 35 -1.46 0.96 -11.32
C GLN A 35 -2.11 -0.32 -11.82
N GLU A 36 -2.56 -1.16 -10.89
CA GLU A 36 -3.23 -2.40 -11.22
C GLU A 36 -4.70 -2.18 -11.54
N ARG A 37 -5.14 -2.87 -12.61
CA ARG A 37 -6.49 -2.75 -13.17
C ARG A 37 -7.11 -4.11 -13.47
N GLU A 38 -6.47 -5.20 -13.04
CA GLU A 38 -7.01 -6.54 -13.19
C GLU A 38 -8.32 -6.65 -12.38
N PRO A 39 -9.42 -7.16 -12.98
CA PRO A 39 -10.66 -7.39 -12.27
C PRO A 39 -10.48 -8.51 -11.24
N ALA A 40 -11.31 -8.50 -10.19
CA ALA A 40 -11.31 -9.53 -9.17
C ALA A 40 -11.55 -10.93 -9.77
N ARG A 41 -10.82 -11.91 -9.27
CA ARG A 41 -10.96 -13.33 -9.62
C ARG A 41 -12.02 -13.98 -8.73
N SER A 42 -12.64 -15.06 -9.19
CA SER A 42 -13.67 -15.78 -8.42
C SER A 42 -13.17 -16.38 -7.10
N THR A 43 -11.87 -16.61 -6.98
CA THR A 43 -11.21 -17.13 -5.76
C THR A 43 -10.81 -16.02 -4.78
N ASP A 44 -10.99 -14.75 -5.13
CA ASP A 44 -10.50 -13.65 -4.32
C ASP A 44 -11.37 -13.44 -3.08
N THR A 45 -10.69 -13.25 -1.95
CA THR A 45 -11.34 -12.84 -0.70
C THR A 45 -11.44 -11.32 -0.64
N GLN A 46 -12.57 -10.79 -0.17
CA GLN A 46 -12.72 -9.35 0.01
C GLN A 46 -11.80 -8.84 1.14
N LEU A 47 -11.04 -7.80 0.83
CA LEU A 47 -10.07 -7.19 1.73
C LEU A 47 -10.57 -5.83 2.25
N SER A 48 -10.15 -5.49 3.46
CA SER A 48 -10.28 -4.17 4.07
C SER A 48 -8.92 -3.49 4.11
N ALA A 49 -8.80 -2.29 3.53
CA ALA A 49 -7.65 -1.42 3.74
C ALA A 49 -7.82 -0.67 5.07
N THR A 50 -6.91 -0.90 6.01
CA THR A 50 -6.99 -0.35 7.37
C THR A 50 -5.68 0.32 7.76
N GLN A 51 -5.75 1.50 8.38
CA GLN A 51 -4.54 2.22 8.78
C GLN A 51 -3.76 1.47 9.88
N LYS A 52 -4.45 0.71 10.73
CA LYS A 52 -3.85 0.01 11.89
C LYS A 52 -3.21 -1.33 11.52
N TYR A 53 -3.82 -2.09 10.60
CA TYR A 53 -3.41 -3.46 10.30
C TYR A 53 -2.90 -3.65 8.86
N GLY A 54 -2.94 -2.59 8.05
CA GLY A 54 -2.70 -2.68 6.61
C GLY A 54 -3.92 -3.23 5.88
N VAL A 55 -3.69 -3.88 4.74
CA VAL A 55 -4.76 -4.56 4.00
C VAL A 55 -4.90 -5.98 4.55
N VAL A 56 -6.09 -6.30 5.05
CA VAL A 56 -6.40 -7.58 5.71
C VAL A 56 -7.73 -8.15 5.21
N PRO A 57 -7.97 -9.48 5.29
CA PRO A 57 -9.27 -10.04 4.99
C PRO A 57 -10.38 -9.42 5.83
N GLN A 58 -11.56 -9.20 5.24
CA GLN A 58 -12.70 -8.61 5.95
C GLN A 58 -13.12 -9.44 7.16
N SER A 59 -13.06 -10.77 7.10
CA SER A 59 -13.33 -11.66 8.24
C SER A 59 -12.37 -11.41 9.41
N LEU A 60 -11.07 -11.34 9.12
CA LEU A 60 -10.05 -11.07 10.14
C LEU A 60 -10.24 -9.69 10.77
N PHE A 61 -10.60 -8.69 9.97
CA PHE A 61 -10.91 -7.35 10.51
C PHE A 61 -12.11 -7.37 11.46
N MET A 62 -13.17 -8.10 11.12
CA MET A 62 -14.34 -8.24 12.00
C MET A 62 -13.97 -8.90 13.33
N GLU A 63 -13.13 -9.94 13.30
CA GLU A 63 -12.64 -10.63 14.51
C GLU A 63 -11.78 -9.73 15.40
N MET A 64 -10.92 -8.90 14.80
CA MET A 64 -10.00 -8.04 15.56
C MET A 64 -10.68 -6.82 16.19
N GLU A 65 -11.67 -6.23 15.52
CA GLU A 65 -12.32 -4.99 15.96
C GLU A 65 -13.71 -5.20 16.58
N ASP A 66 -14.20 -6.45 16.65
CA ASP A 66 -15.57 -6.78 17.05
C ASP A 66 -16.63 -5.94 16.29
N GLN A 67 -16.34 -5.69 15.00
CA GLN A 67 -17.15 -4.86 14.11
C GLN A 67 -17.72 -5.68 12.97
N LYS A 68 -18.93 -5.34 12.53
CA LYS A 68 -19.52 -5.93 11.32
C LYS A 68 -19.19 -5.07 10.10
N VAL A 69 -18.44 -5.64 9.15
CA VAL A 69 -18.28 -5.05 7.82
C VAL A 69 -19.34 -5.64 6.88
N THR A 70 -19.90 -4.82 6.01
CA THR A 70 -20.82 -5.31 4.98
C THR A 70 -20.02 -5.95 3.86
N LEU A 71 -20.18 -7.27 3.68
CA LEU A 71 -19.63 -7.99 2.53
C LEU A 71 -20.46 -7.63 1.28
N ALA A 72 -19.79 -7.33 0.17
CA ALA A 72 -20.48 -7.21 -1.10
C ALA A 72 -20.89 -8.60 -1.59
N LEU A 73 -22.20 -8.86 -1.64
CA LEU A 73 -22.77 -10.13 -2.10
C LEU A 73 -22.98 -10.16 -3.63
N SER A 74 -22.93 -8.99 -4.28
CA SER A 74 -23.10 -8.80 -5.71
C SER A 74 -22.21 -7.64 -6.21
N GLY A 75 -21.96 -7.57 -7.51
CA GLY A 75 -21.13 -6.52 -8.12
C GLY A 75 -19.63 -6.73 -7.96
N LEU A 76 -19.19 -7.94 -7.64
CA LEU A 76 -17.75 -8.27 -7.47
C LEU A 76 -16.98 -8.21 -8.79
N ASP A 77 -17.67 -8.20 -9.93
CA ASP A 77 -17.12 -8.04 -11.27
C ASP A 77 -16.42 -6.68 -11.47
N ASN A 78 -16.78 -5.66 -10.69
CA ASN A 78 -16.12 -4.34 -10.73
C ASN A 78 -14.98 -4.20 -9.72
N PHE A 79 -14.77 -5.18 -8.84
CA PHE A 79 -13.72 -5.14 -7.83
C PHE A 79 -12.36 -5.31 -8.51
N LYS A 80 -11.32 -4.79 -7.87
CA LYS A 80 -9.95 -4.85 -8.36
C LYS A 80 -9.21 -5.95 -7.64
N HIS A 81 -8.47 -6.75 -8.39
CA HIS A 81 -7.57 -7.77 -7.84
C HIS A 81 -6.42 -7.12 -7.07
N VAL A 82 -5.99 -7.78 -6.00
CA VAL A 82 -4.84 -7.42 -5.16
C VAL A 82 -4.02 -8.67 -4.93
N GLU A 83 -2.73 -8.61 -5.25
CA GLU A 83 -1.76 -9.63 -4.86
C GLU A 83 -1.05 -9.25 -3.55
N ALA A 84 -0.34 -10.19 -2.96
CA ALA A 84 0.56 -9.88 -1.85
C ALA A 84 1.60 -8.84 -2.30
N ASP A 85 1.99 -7.94 -1.39
CA ASP A 85 2.91 -6.83 -1.61
C ASP A 85 2.39 -5.66 -2.47
N ASP A 86 1.19 -5.76 -3.04
CA ASP A 86 0.51 -4.61 -3.62
C ASP A 86 0.17 -3.57 -2.55
N PHE A 87 0.23 -2.30 -2.91
CA PHE A 87 -0.22 -1.17 -2.08
C PHE A 87 -1.63 -0.77 -2.46
N VAL A 88 -2.52 -0.68 -1.48
CA VAL A 88 -3.89 -0.22 -1.66
C VAL A 88 -4.00 1.19 -1.11
N ILE A 89 -4.46 2.11 -1.96
CA ILE A 89 -4.61 3.52 -1.64
C ILE A 89 -6.08 3.89 -1.58
N SER A 90 -6.51 4.43 -0.45
CA SER A 90 -7.87 4.96 -0.29
C SER A 90 -8.00 6.39 -0.83
N LEU A 91 -9.22 6.82 -1.17
CA LEU A 91 -9.50 8.20 -1.57
C LEU A 91 -9.22 9.24 -0.46
N ARG A 92 -8.96 8.80 0.78
CA ARG A 92 -8.61 9.66 1.92
C ARG A 92 -7.10 9.66 2.24
N SER A 93 -6.25 9.33 1.27
CA SER A 93 -4.79 9.19 1.41
C SER A 93 -4.05 10.39 2.04
N PHE A 94 -4.67 11.57 2.07
CA PHE A 94 -4.11 12.78 2.70
C PHE A 94 -4.01 12.69 4.24
N GLN A 95 -4.66 11.71 4.89
CA GLN A 95 -4.62 11.46 6.34
C GLN A 95 -4.03 10.08 6.68
N GLY A 96 -3.15 9.56 5.82
CA GLY A 96 -2.87 8.12 5.77
C GLY A 96 -3.86 7.42 4.84
N GLY A 97 -3.65 6.13 4.55
CA GLY A 97 -4.43 5.44 3.51
C GLY A 97 -3.59 4.91 2.35
N ILE A 98 -2.34 4.52 2.62
CA ILE A 98 -1.48 3.74 1.72
C ILE A 98 -1.07 2.51 2.50
N GLU A 99 -1.71 1.38 2.24
CA GLU A 99 -1.53 0.16 3.01
C GLU A 99 -0.92 -0.93 2.13
N ARG A 100 0.19 -1.53 2.56
CA ARG A 100 0.71 -2.74 1.91
C ARG A 100 -0.18 -3.94 2.23
N SER A 101 -0.50 -4.73 1.22
CA SER A 101 -1.20 -5.99 1.39
C SER A 101 -0.26 -7.13 1.73
N LYS A 102 -0.63 -7.92 2.73
CA LYS A 102 0.00 -9.22 3.02
C LYS A 102 -0.79 -10.39 2.42
N TYR A 103 -1.91 -10.09 1.78
CA TYR A 103 -2.89 -11.07 1.35
C TYR A 103 -3.25 -10.86 -0.12
N ARG A 104 -3.57 -11.96 -0.78
CA ARG A 104 -4.21 -11.95 -2.09
C ARG A 104 -5.73 -11.86 -1.92
N GLY A 105 -6.38 -11.05 -2.73
CA GLY A 105 -7.83 -10.88 -2.67
C GLY A 105 -8.33 -9.79 -3.61
N CYS A 106 -9.40 -9.12 -3.20
CA CYS A 106 -9.97 -8.02 -3.97
C CYS A 106 -10.41 -6.86 -3.09
N VAL A 107 -10.40 -5.66 -3.67
CA VAL A 107 -10.87 -4.43 -3.04
C VAL A 107 -11.89 -3.73 -3.92
N SER A 108 -12.73 -2.90 -3.31
CA SER A 108 -13.75 -2.16 -4.05
C SER A 108 -13.13 -1.17 -5.05
N PRO A 109 -13.85 -0.77 -6.11
CA PRO A 109 -13.34 0.16 -7.12
C PRO A 109 -12.88 1.52 -6.55
N ALA A 110 -13.36 1.89 -5.37
CA ALA A 110 -12.99 3.13 -4.68
C ALA A 110 -11.50 3.20 -4.32
N TYR A 111 -10.81 2.06 -4.24
CA TYR A 111 -9.38 2.03 -3.97
C TYR A 111 -8.54 2.05 -5.26
N THR A 112 -7.33 2.57 -5.15
CA THR A 112 -6.29 2.44 -6.18
C THR A 112 -5.30 1.38 -5.73
N VAL A 113 -5.07 0.37 -6.58
CA VAL A 113 -4.08 -0.68 -6.33
C VAL A 113 -2.80 -0.31 -7.08
N LEU A 114 -1.67 -0.32 -6.39
CA LEU A 114 -0.35 -0.04 -6.91
C LEU A 114 0.55 -1.26 -6.71
N ARG A 115 1.04 -1.84 -7.81
CA ARG A 115 1.99 -2.94 -7.76
C ARG A 115 3.43 -2.41 -7.85
N PRO A 116 4.30 -2.73 -6.89
CA PRO A 116 5.71 -2.40 -6.98
C PRO A 116 6.35 -3.14 -8.17
N VAL A 117 7.28 -2.48 -8.85
CA VAL A 117 8.13 -3.15 -9.85
C VAL A 117 9.31 -3.85 -9.14
N ASP A 118 9.81 -4.96 -9.71
CA ASP A 118 10.80 -5.88 -9.09
C ASP A 118 12.08 -5.21 -8.55
N SER A 119 12.40 -3.98 -8.96
CA SER A 119 13.61 -3.27 -8.57
C SER A 119 13.53 -2.56 -7.21
N ILE A 120 12.54 -2.86 -6.36
CA ILE A 120 12.30 -2.10 -5.12
C ILE A 120 12.47 -2.96 -3.88
N ASN A 121 13.26 -2.47 -2.94
CA ASN A 121 13.30 -3.04 -1.60
C ASN A 121 12.05 -2.61 -0.82
N LEU A 122 11.07 -3.51 -0.70
CA LEU A 122 9.80 -3.24 0.01
C LEU A 122 9.95 -3.05 1.52
N ALA A 123 11.12 -3.38 2.09
CA ALA A 123 11.42 -3.11 3.50
C ALA A 123 11.90 -1.66 3.73
N PHE A 124 12.27 -0.93 2.67
CA PHE A 124 12.93 0.36 2.80
C PHE A 124 12.57 1.33 1.67
N GLY A 125 11.78 2.35 1.99
CA GLY A 125 11.44 3.42 1.07
C GLY A 125 10.73 4.57 1.79
N ALA A 126 11.18 5.80 1.55
CA ALA A 126 10.45 7.00 1.93
C ALA A 126 9.68 7.48 0.69
N ILE A 127 8.36 7.54 0.79
CA ILE A 127 7.51 8.17 -0.22
C ILE A 127 7.24 9.58 0.29
N CYS A 128 7.87 10.56 -0.36
CA CYS A 128 7.74 11.99 -0.07
C CYS A 128 6.70 12.64 -0.99
#